data_AF-A0A7W8H9F6-F1
#
_entry.id   AF-A0A7W8H9F6-F1
#
_cell.length_a   1.000
_cell.length_b   1.000
_cell.length_c   1.000
_cell.angle_alpha   90.00
_cell.angle_beta   90.00
_cell.angle_gamma   90.00
#
_symmetry.space_group_name_H-M   'P 1'
#
loop_
_entity.id
_entity.type
_entity.pdbx_description
1 polymer ?
#
loop_
_entity_poly.entity_id
_entity_poly.type
_entity_poly.pdbx_seq_one_letter_code
_entity_poly.pdbx_strand_id
1 'polypeptide(L)'
;MWYIFPQIQGLGYSSTAQYYAISDMAEAKAYLKDNVLRCRLVEISQALLDLPANDAMEVFGVPDNMKLRSSMTLFSMAAPEISVFQKVLDKFFAGQPDRRTLEILETSEIS
;
A
#
# COMPACT_ATOMS: atom_id res chain seq x y z
N MET A 1 6.64 5.83 7.74
CA MET A 1 6.14 4.68 6.97
C MET A 1 4.69 4.33 7.30
N TRP A 2 4.36 3.87 8.51
CA TRP A 2 3.02 3.28 8.82
C TRP A 2 1.80 4.17 8.57
N TYR A 3 1.87 5.48 8.83
CA TYR A 3 0.77 6.42 8.56
C TYR A 3 0.80 7.01 7.15
N ILE A 4 1.91 6.82 6.42
CA ILE A 4 2.11 7.34 5.05
C ILE A 4 1.71 6.28 4.03
N PHE A 5 2.10 5.03 4.29
CA PHE A 5 1.78 3.84 3.50
C PHE A 5 1.14 2.78 4.40
N PRO A 6 -0.16 2.90 4.70
CA PRO A 6 -0.89 1.89 5.46
C PRO A 6 -0.89 0.55 4.73
N GLN A 7 -0.82 -0.54 5.48
CA GLN A 7 -0.90 -1.91 4.97
C GLN A 7 -1.99 -2.68 5.73
N ILE A 8 -2.45 -3.80 5.17
CA ILE A 8 -3.48 -4.61 5.81
C ILE A 8 -2.96 -5.23 7.12
N GLN A 9 -3.86 -5.38 8.09
CA GLN A 9 -3.56 -6.02 9.37
C GLN A 9 -3.06 -7.45 9.17
N GLY A 10 -2.21 -7.93 10.10
CA GLY A 10 -1.58 -9.25 10.00
C GLY A 10 -0.20 -9.26 9.32
N LEU A 11 0.22 -8.16 8.69
CA LEU A 11 1.55 -8.03 8.08
C LEU A 11 2.62 -7.46 9.03
N GLY A 12 2.21 -6.66 10.01
CA GLY A 12 3.11 -5.99 10.96
C GLY A 12 3.04 -6.56 12.37
N TYR A 13 4.20 -6.76 13.00
CA TYR A 13 4.29 -7.32 14.37
C TYR A 13 4.50 -6.27 15.46
N SER A 14 4.87 -5.02 15.11
CA SER A 14 5.02 -3.96 16.10
C SER A 14 3.66 -3.35 16.47
N SER A 15 3.53 -2.89 17.72
CA SER A 15 2.32 -2.20 18.20
C SER A 15 1.93 -1.02 17.32
N THR A 16 2.91 -0.24 16.83
CA THR A 16 2.68 0.85 15.88
C THR A 16 2.16 0.37 14.53
N ALA A 17 2.67 -0.77 14.03
CA ALA A 17 2.20 -1.33 12.76
C ALA A 17 0.76 -1.84 12.87
N GLN A 18 0.38 -2.38 14.03
CA GLN A 18 -0.99 -2.82 14.31
C GLN A 18 -1.95 -1.64 14.49
N TYR A 19 -1.52 -0.57 15.17
CA TYR A 19 -2.36 0.60 15.41
C TYR A 19 -2.77 1.35 14.13
N TYR A 20 -1.89 1.40 13.13
CA TYR A 20 -2.16 2.06 11.84
C TYR A 20 -2.51 1.06 10.72
N ALA A 21 -2.72 -0.21 11.03
CA ALA A 21 -3.08 -1.21 10.03
C ALA A 21 -4.50 -0.97 9.53
N ILE A 22 -4.72 -1.22 8.24
CA ILE A 22 -6.06 -1.29 7.67
C ILE A 22 -6.64 -2.67 7.98
N SER A 23 -7.83 -2.70 8.57
CA SER A 23 -8.45 -3.94 9.08
C SER A 23 -8.93 -4.84 7.95
N ASP A 24 -9.50 -4.27 6.90
CA ASP A 24 -10.13 -4.99 5.79
C ASP A 24 -10.28 -4.12 4.52
N MET A 25 -10.87 -4.71 3.48
CA MET A 25 -11.15 -4.03 2.21
C MET A 25 -12.14 -2.86 2.36
N ALA A 26 -13.07 -2.92 3.33
CA ALA A 26 -14.03 -1.85 3.56
C ALA A 26 -13.36 -0.61 4.16
N GLU A 27 -12.45 -0.80 5.11
CA GLU A 27 -11.63 0.27 5.67
C GLU A 27 -10.66 0.85 4.62
N ALA A 28 -10.05 0.01 3.77
CA ALA A 28 -9.21 0.49 2.67
C ALA A 28 -9.99 1.43 1.72
N LYS A 29 -11.23 1.05 1.37
CA LYS A 29 -12.14 1.89 0.57
C LYS A 29 -12.57 3.15 1.33
N ALA A 30 -12.81 3.06 2.64
CA ALA A 30 -13.17 4.21 3.47
C ALA A 30 -12.01 5.22 3.57
N TYR A 31 -10.77 4.74 3.71
CA TYR A 31 -9.56 5.55 3.68
C TYR A 31 -9.47 6.38 2.39
N LEU A 32 -9.77 5.78 1.24
CA LEU A 32 -9.78 6.48 -0.05
C LEU A 32 -11.00 7.38 -0.27
N LYS A 33 -12.09 7.19 0.47
CA LYS A 33 -13.24 8.11 0.44
C LYS A 33 -12.95 9.41 1.20
N ASP A 34 -12.11 9.36 2.23
CA ASP A 34 -11.65 10.57 2.92
C ASP A 34 -10.75 11.40 2.00
N ASN A 35 -11.12 12.67 1.80
CA ASN A 35 -10.41 13.56 0.87
C ASN A 35 -8.97 13.84 1.31
N VAL A 36 -8.71 14.01 2.61
CA VAL A 36 -7.38 14.37 3.11
C VAL A 36 -6.45 13.17 3.01
N LEU A 37 -6.92 11.99 3.45
CA LEU A 37 -6.16 10.76 3.41
C LEU A 37 -5.87 10.31 1.97
N ARG A 38 -6.89 10.31 1.10
CA ARG A 38 -6.70 10.01 -0.32
C ARG A 38 -5.69 10.94 -0.97
N CYS A 39 -5.86 12.26 -0.83
CA CYS A 39 -4.97 13.22 -1.50
C CYS A 39 -3.52 13.04 -1.05
N ARG A 40 -3.27 12.85 0.25
CA ARG A 40 -1.91 12.63 0.76
C ARG A 40 -1.28 11.35 0.21
N LEU A 41 -2.04 10.25 0.17
CA LEU A 41 -1.53 8.98 -0.33
C LEU A 41 -1.24 9.05 -1.84
N VAL A 42 -2.12 9.69 -2.62
CA VAL A 42 -1.91 9.90 -4.06
C VAL A 42 -0.70 10.81 -4.31
N GLU A 43 -0.58 11.91 -3.57
CA GLU A 43 0.51 12.88 -3.71
C GLU A 43 1.88 12.23 -3.45
N ILE A 44 2.01 11.49 -2.34
CA ILE A 44 3.28 10.83 -2.04
C ILE A 44 3.59 9.69 -3.03
N SER A 45 2.58 8.95 -3.51
CA SER A 45 2.77 7.95 -4.56
C SER A 45 3.23 8.59 -5.87
N GLN A 46 2.68 9.75 -6.24
CA GLN A 46 3.12 10.49 -7.42
C GLN A 46 4.58 10.98 -7.27
N ALA A 47 4.96 11.48 -6.10
CA ALA A 47 6.34 11.88 -5.83
C ALA A 47 7.33 10.71 -6.01
N LEU A 48 6.94 9.47 -5.67
CA LEU A 48 7.77 8.29 -5.93
C LEU A 48 7.91 7.98 -7.42
N LEU A 49 6.86 8.21 -8.21
CA LEU A 49 6.92 8.03 -9.67
C LEU A 49 7.87 9.04 -10.33
N ASP A 50 8.05 10.22 -9.74
CA ASP A 50 8.93 11.27 -10.26
C ASP A 50 10.42 11.06 -9.90
N LEU A 51 10.74 10.13 -9.00
CA LEU A 51 12.14 9.78 -8.69
C LEU A 51 12.85 9.15 -9.90
N PRO A 52 14.16 9.38 -10.10
CA PRO A 52 14.91 8.66 -11.14
C PRO A 52 15.17 7.19 -10.80
N ALA A 53 15.08 6.82 -9.51
CA ALA A 53 15.30 5.46 -9.03
C ALA A 53 14.11 4.55 -9.35
N ASN A 54 14.41 3.29 -9.67
CA ASN A 54 13.42 2.23 -9.92
C ASN A 54 13.54 1.07 -8.91
N ASP A 55 14.45 1.16 -7.94
CA ASP A 55 14.59 0.17 -6.88
C ASP A 55 14.04 0.72 -5.55
N ALA A 56 12.99 0.10 -5.03
CA ALA A 56 12.43 0.48 -3.74
C ALA A 56 13.41 0.21 -2.58
N MET A 57 14.33 -0.75 -2.74
CA MET A 57 15.38 -1.01 -1.76
C MET A 57 16.34 0.18 -1.64
N GLU A 58 16.71 0.81 -2.76
CA GLU A 58 17.56 2.00 -2.76
C GLU A 58 16.88 3.21 -2.12
N VAL A 59 15.56 3.36 -2.33
CA VAL A 59 14.80 4.50 -1.80
C VAL A 59 14.44 4.34 -0.32
N PHE A 60 14.04 3.14 0.10
CA PHE A 60 13.44 2.90 1.42
C PHE A 60 14.22 1.96 2.33
N GLY A 61 15.08 1.11 1.77
CA GLY A 61 15.70 0.02 2.52
C GLY A 61 14.70 -1.03 3.03
N VAL A 62 15.22 -2.04 3.73
CA VAL A 62 14.42 -3.07 4.42
C VAL A 62 14.12 -2.63 5.85
N PRO A 63 12.90 -2.86 6.37
CA PRO A 63 11.77 -3.58 5.76
C PRO A 63 10.76 -2.67 5.04
N ASP A 64 11.09 -1.40 4.85
CA ASP A 64 10.14 -0.39 4.40
C ASP A 64 9.80 -0.49 2.90
N ASN A 65 10.70 -1.04 2.08
CA ASN A 65 10.43 -1.42 0.69
C ASN A 65 9.24 -2.39 0.58
N MET A 66 9.15 -3.38 1.48
CA MET A 66 8.04 -4.33 1.50
C MET A 66 6.73 -3.68 1.91
N LYS A 67 6.77 -2.72 2.85
CA LYS A 67 5.57 -1.98 3.26
C LYS A 67 5.00 -1.14 2.13
N LEU A 68 5.86 -0.54 1.30
CA LEU A 68 5.41 0.14 0.08
C LEU A 68 4.66 -0.84 -0.82
N ARG A 69 5.24 -2.01 -1.09
CA ARG A 69 4.62 -3.03 -1.95
C ARG A 69 3.26 -3.49 -1.40
N SER A 70 3.17 -3.79 -0.10
CA SER A 70 1.92 -4.20 0.55
C SER A 70 0.88 -3.09 0.51
N SER A 71 1.27 -1.84 0.77
CA SER A 71 0.38 -0.68 0.71
C SER A 71 -0.16 -0.45 -0.71
N MET A 72 0.72 -0.41 -1.71
CA MET A 72 0.30 -0.18 -3.10
C MET A 72 -0.57 -1.33 -3.62
N THR A 73 -0.33 -2.57 -3.19
CA THR A 73 -1.17 -3.73 -3.49
C THR A 73 -2.56 -3.58 -2.89
N LEU A 74 -2.65 -3.20 -1.60
CA LEU A 74 -3.93 -3.01 -0.93
C LEU A 74 -4.77 -1.93 -1.64
N PHE A 75 -4.17 -0.77 -1.92
CA PHE A 75 -4.90 0.35 -2.49
C PHE A 75 -5.17 0.21 -3.99
N SER A 76 -4.34 -0.52 -4.75
CA SER A 76 -4.66 -0.86 -6.15
C SER A 76 -5.86 -1.81 -6.24
N MET A 77 -6.04 -2.71 -5.28
CA MET A 77 -7.22 -3.57 -5.18
C MET A 77 -8.45 -2.81 -4.67
N ALA A 78 -8.27 -1.86 -3.74
CA ALA A 78 -9.39 -1.11 -3.16
C ALA A 78 -10.02 -0.09 -4.14
N ALA A 79 -9.21 0.51 -5.02
CA ALA A 79 -9.65 1.46 -6.04
C ALA A 79 -8.83 1.31 -7.34
N PRO A 80 -9.14 0.30 -8.18
CA PRO A 80 -8.43 0.06 -9.44
C PRO A 80 -8.49 1.26 -10.42
N GLU A 81 -9.48 2.12 -10.28
CA GLU A 81 -9.63 3.35 -11.06
C GLU A 81 -8.55 4.41 -10.73
N ILE A 82 -7.94 4.34 -9.54
CA ILE A 82 -6.84 5.23 -9.13
C ILE A 82 -5.50 4.59 -9.53
N SER A 83 -5.12 4.75 -10.80
CA SER A 83 -3.97 4.07 -11.40
C SER A 83 -2.59 4.32 -10.75
N VAL A 84 -2.44 5.35 -9.90
CA VAL A 84 -1.14 5.71 -9.31
C VAL A 84 -0.52 4.57 -8.51
N PHE A 85 -1.34 3.78 -7.81
CA PHE A 85 -0.85 2.68 -6.97
C PHE A 85 -0.27 1.55 -7.81
N GLN A 86 -0.96 1.17 -8.90
CA GLN A 86 -0.44 0.18 -9.85
C GLN A 86 0.83 0.67 -10.53
N LYS A 87 0.90 1.95 -10.92
CA LYS A 87 2.12 2.52 -11.52
C LYS A 87 3.33 2.44 -10.59
N VAL A 88 3.14 2.61 -9.28
CA VAL A 88 4.23 2.42 -8.30
C VAL A 88 4.65 0.95 -8.25
N LEU A 89 3.71 0.01 -8.30
CA LEU A 89 4.03 -1.42 -8.42
C LEU A 89 4.81 -1.73 -9.70
N ASP A 90 4.38 -1.19 -10.83
CA ASP A 90 5.03 -1.36 -12.13
C ASP A 90 6.48 -0.87 -12.09
N LYS A 91 6.70 0.33 -11.54
CA LYS A 91 8.01 0.96 -11.47
C LYS A 91 8.98 0.25 -10.52
N PHE A 92 8.56 -0.05 -9.30
CA PHE A 92 9.46 -0.50 -8.23
C PHE A 92 9.44 -2.01 -8.01
N PHE A 93 8.44 -2.71 -8.52
CA PHE A 93 8.21 -4.14 -8.26
C PHE A 93 7.84 -4.92 -9.52
N ALA A 94 8.11 -4.38 -10.71
CA ALA A 94 7.78 -5.01 -12.00
C ALA A 94 6.30 -5.44 -12.11
N GLY A 95 5.41 -4.65 -11.51
CA GLY A 95 3.96 -4.87 -11.48
C GLY A 95 3.52 -5.97 -10.52
N GLN A 96 4.45 -6.57 -9.77
CA GLN A 96 4.16 -7.71 -8.92
C GLN A 96 3.53 -7.28 -7.59
N PRO A 97 2.30 -7.70 -7.29
CA PRO A 97 1.64 -7.40 -6.01
C PRO A 97 2.33 -8.13 -4.85
N ASP A 98 2.13 -7.64 -3.64
CA ASP A 98 2.50 -8.37 -2.43
C ASP A 98 1.52 -9.54 -2.20
N ARG A 99 2.03 -10.76 -2.34
CA ARG A 99 1.22 -11.98 -2.26
C ARG A 99 0.51 -12.12 -0.91
N ARG A 100 1.16 -11.74 0.20
CA ARG A 100 0.56 -11.85 1.54
C ARG A 100 -0.64 -10.90 1.70
N THR A 101 -0.54 -9.69 1.16
CA THR A 101 -1.69 -8.76 1.12
C THR A 101 -2.88 -9.38 0.40
N LEU A 102 -2.67 -10.02 -0.76
CA LEU A 102 -3.73 -10.69 -1.51
C LEU A 102 -4.35 -11.87 -0.74
N GLU A 103 -3.53 -12.74 -0.15
CA GLU A 103 -3.99 -13.89 0.64
C GLU A 103 -4.90 -13.45 1.82
N ILE A 104 -4.55 -12.34 2.48
CA ILE A 104 -5.35 -11.79 3.58
C ILE A 104 -6.69 -11.25 3.06
N LEU A 105 -6.68 -10.50 1.95
CA LEU A 105 -7.89 -9.96 1.34
C LEU A 105 -8.85 -11.06 0.90
N GLU A 106 -8.36 -12.12 0.26
CA GLU A 106 -9.17 -13.28 -0.16
C GLU A 106 -9.81 -13.99 1.04
N THR A 107 -9.07 -14.17 2.13
CA THR A 107 -9.58 -14.84 3.34
C THR A 107 -10.66 -14.00 4.02
N SER A 108 -10.53 -12.67 4.01
CA SER A 108 -11.50 -11.74 4.58
C SER A 108 -12.82 -11.64 3.79
N GLU A 109 -12.84 -11.98 2.49
CA GLU A 109 -14.08 -11.99 1.70
C GLU A 109 -14.90 -13.28 1.83
N ILE A 110 -14.30 -14.36 2.32
CA ILE A 110 -14.94 -15.68 2.49
C ILE A 110 -15.60 -15.84 3.88
N SER A 111 -15.37 -14.87 4.79
CA SER A 111 -15.85 -14.87 6.18
C SER A 111 -17.13 -14.06 6.35
#